data_AF-A0A485CZ09-F1
#
_entry.id   AF-A0A485CZ09-F1
#
_cell.length_a   1.000
_cell.length_b   1.000
_cell.length_c   1.000
_cell.angle_alpha   90.00
_cell.angle_beta   90.00
_cell.angle_gamma   90.00
#
_symmetry.space_group_name_H-M   'P 1'
#
loop_
_entity.id
_entity.type
_entity.pdbx_description
1 polymer ?
#
loop_
_entity_poly.entity_id
_entity_poly.type
_entity_poly.pdbx_seq_one_letter_code
_entity_poly.pdbx_strand_id
1 'polypeptide(L)'
;MSLWKALNHAVSLGMAKDIRFETPLMWLDKAQTWALADYWGKLDLVRTETLTCYNGIKGDGCGHCAACNLRANGLHHYLADKPGVMATMKQKTGLKSV
;
A
#
# COMPACT_ATOMS: atom_id res chain seq x y z
N MET A 1 9.62 3.73 -22.59
CA MET A 1 9.13 4.66 -21.54
C MET A 1 7.84 4.06 -20.96
N SER A 2 7.72 3.79 -19.66
CA SER A 2 6.44 3.33 -19.09
C SER A 2 5.41 4.48 -19.06
N LEU A 3 4.11 4.17 -19.18
CA LEU A 3 3.03 5.17 -19.23
C LEU A 3 3.12 6.21 -18.10
N TRP A 4 3.45 5.76 -16.89
CA TRP A 4 3.64 6.63 -15.72
C TRP A 4 4.74 7.69 -15.90
N LYS A 5 5.87 7.30 -16.51
CA LYS A 5 6.99 8.22 -16.76
C LYS A 5 6.62 9.26 -17.84
N ALA A 6 5.84 8.84 -18.83
CA ALA A 6 5.32 9.76 -19.84
C ALA A 6 4.37 10.81 -19.22
N LEU A 7 3.47 10.39 -18.32
CA LEU A 7 2.58 11.30 -17.61
C LEU A 7 3.35 12.29 -16.72
N ASN A 8 4.31 11.79 -15.93
CA ASN A 8 5.15 12.67 -15.09
C ASN A 8 5.87 13.73 -15.94
N HIS A 9 6.45 13.32 -17.07
CA HIS A 9 7.13 14.24 -17.97
C HIS A 9 6.17 15.30 -18.56
N ALA A 10 4.99 14.87 -19.00
CA ALA A 10 3.98 15.79 -19.53
C ALA A 10 3.51 16.82 -18.49
N VAL A 11 3.30 16.41 -17.24
CA VAL A 11 2.92 17.30 -16.13
C VAL A 11 4.04 18.28 -15.81
N SER A 12 5.30 17.82 -15.73
CA SER A 12 6.45 18.69 -15.47
C SER A 12 6.63 19.75 -16.56
N LEU A 13 6.44 19.37 -17.83
CA LEU A 13 6.45 20.32 -18.95
C LEU A 13 5.30 21.34 -18.85
N GLY A 14 4.07 20.87 -18.61
CA GLY A 14 2.89 21.74 -18.52
C GLY A 14 2.92 22.71 -17.35
N MET A 15 3.58 22.34 -16.25
CA MET A 15 3.72 23.19 -15.06
C MET A 15 5.01 24.04 -15.05
N ALA A 16 5.87 23.89 -16.07
CA ALA A 16 7.21 24.52 -16.12
C ALA A 16 8.01 24.31 -14.82
N LYS A 17 7.85 23.13 -14.19
CA LYS A 17 8.48 22.78 -12.91
C LYS A 17 8.84 21.31 -12.91
N ASP A 18 10.03 20.99 -12.42
CA ASP A 18 10.42 19.59 -12.23
C ASP A 18 9.65 18.97 -11.06
N ILE A 19 8.76 18.04 -11.37
CA ILE A 19 7.92 17.32 -10.40
C ILE A 19 8.26 15.85 -10.46
N ARG A 20 8.56 15.25 -9.30
CA ARG A 20 8.78 13.80 -9.17
C ARG A 20 7.53 13.10 -8.67
N PHE A 21 7.12 12.08 -9.40
CA PHE A 21 6.02 11.20 -9.03
C PHE A 21 6.55 9.94 -8.36
N GLU A 22 6.31 9.82 -7.06
CA GLU A 22 6.70 8.65 -6.28
C GLU A 22 5.53 7.67 -6.13
N THR A 23 5.77 6.41 -6.46
CA THR A 23 4.76 5.34 -6.39
C THR A 23 5.25 4.19 -5.51
N PRO A 24 5.36 4.42 -4.18
CA PRO A 24 5.96 3.46 -3.25
C PRO A 24 5.23 2.11 -3.20
N LEU A 25 3.95 2.08 -3.60
CA LEU A 25 3.12 0.88 -3.58
C LEU A 25 2.99 0.17 -4.94
N MET A 26 3.63 0.66 -6.01
CA MET A 26 3.41 0.20 -7.39
C MET A 26 3.54 -1.31 -7.58
N TRP A 27 4.45 -1.95 -6.84
CA TRP A 27 4.78 -3.37 -6.99
C TRP A 27 4.36 -4.23 -5.78
N LEU A 28 3.58 -3.65 -4.86
CA LEU A 28 3.15 -4.30 -3.62
C LEU A 28 1.72 -4.82 -3.74
N ASP A 29 1.51 -6.04 -3.25
CA ASP A 29 0.16 -6.54 -2.98
C ASP A 29 -0.36 -6.00 -1.63
N LYS A 30 -1.59 -6.39 -1.26
CA LYS A 30 -2.18 -5.93 0.01
C LYS A 30 -1.51 -6.50 1.26
N ALA A 31 -0.99 -7.72 1.23
CA ALA A 31 -0.26 -8.27 2.36
C ALA A 31 1.05 -7.50 2.58
N GLN A 32 1.77 -7.19 1.50
CA GLN A 32 2.98 -6.37 1.53
C GLN A 32 2.69 -4.92 1.93
N THR A 33 1.53 -4.37 1.56
CA THR A 33 1.10 -3.06 2.05
C THR A 33 0.89 -3.06 3.57
N TRP A 34 0.33 -4.14 4.13
CA TRP A 34 0.24 -4.32 5.58
C TRP A 34 1.60 -4.45 6.25
N ALA A 35 2.51 -5.23 5.67
CA ALA A 35 3.89 -5.33 6.16
C ALA A 35 4.60 -3.96 6.16
N LEU A 36 4.35 -3.12 5.16
CA LEU A 36 4.90 -1.76 5.11
C LEU A 36 4.36 -0.89 6.26
N ALA A 37 3.06 -0.97 6.57
CA ALA A 37 2.50 -0.27 7.73
C ALA A 37 3.09 -0.76 9.06
N ASP A 38 3.31 -2.08 9.17
CA ASP A 38 3.92 -2.70 10.37
C ASP A 38 5.40 -2.34 10.51
N TYR A 39 6.15 -2.25 9.40
CA TYR A 39 7.56 -1.82 9.39
C TYR A 39 7.74 -0.44 10.03
N TRP A 40 6.78 0.48 9.86
CA TRP A 40 6.78 1.80 10.48
C TRP A 40 6.10 1.85 11.86
N GLY A 41 5.67 0.71 12.41
CA GLY A 41 4.96 0.62 13.68
C GLY A 41 3.59 1.29 13.67
N LYS A 42 2.94 1.40 12.50
CA LYS A 42 1.63 2.04 12.30
C LYS A 42 0.54 1.08 11.87
N LEU A 43 0.74 -0.23 12.09
CA LEU A 43 -0.23 -1.27 11.70
C LEU A 43 -1.62 -1.00 12.30
N ASP A 44 -1.69 -0.78 13.62
CA ASP A 44 -2.96 -0.59 14.31
C ASP A 44 -3.68 0.69 13.89
N LEU A 45 -2.92 1.79 13.70
CA LEU A 45 -3.44 3.05 13.19
C LEU A 45 -4.07 2.86 11.80
N VAL A 46 -3.33 2.22 10.88
CA VAL A 46 -3.85 1.96 9.54
C VAL A 46 -5.05 1.04 9.61
N ARG A 47 -5.05 0.05 10.50
CA ARG A 47 -6.14 -0.91 10.63
C ARG A 47 -7.42 -0.27 11.11
N THR A 48 -7.36 0.58 12.13
CA THR A 48 -8.54 1.08 12.87
C THR A 48 -9.03 2.43 12.37
N GLU A 49 -8.13 3.33 11.96
CA GLU A 49 -8.48 4.73 11.68
C GLU A 49 -8.75 5.03 10.20
N THR A 50 -8.43 4.10 9.29
CA THR A 50 -8.62 4.31 7.85
C THR A 50 -9.96 3.78 7.35
N LEU A 51 -10.49 4.44 6.31
CA LEU A 51 -11.70 4.02 5.60
C LEU A 51 -11.32 3.38 4.27
N THR A 52 -11.64 2.09 4.12
CA THR A 52 -11.55 1.37 2.84
C THR A 52 -12.91 0.84 2.38
N CYS A 53 -13.87 0.71 3.30
CA CYS A 53 -15.20 0.18 3.00
C CYS A 53 -15.97 1.12 2.06
N TYR A 54 -16.63 0.55 1.04
CA TYR A 54 -17.51 1.33 0.16
C TYR A 54 -18.76 1.90 0.87
N ASN A 55 -19.13 1.34 2.02
CA ASN A 55 -20.28 1.78 2.81
C ASN A 55 -19.93 2.80 3.90
N GLY A 56 -18.69 3.34 3.90
CA GLY A 56 -18.31 4.38 4.85
C GLY A 56 -17.92 3.90 6.26
N ILE A 57 -17.87 2.59 6.50
CA ILE A 57 -17.49 2.02 7.80
C ILE A 57 -15.96 1.95 7.93
N LYS A 58 -15.40 2.64 8.94
CA LYS A 58 -13.97 2.64 9.24
C LYS A 58 -13.49 1.28 9.76
N GLY A 59 -12.19 1.07 9.75
CA GLY A 59 -11.58 -0.10 10.38
C GLY A 59 -11.63 -1.35 9.49
N ASP A 60 -12.16 -2.43 10.06
CA ASP A 60 -12.41 -3.70 9.34
C ASP A 60 -13.61 -3.58 8.36
N GLY A 61 -14.45 -2.55 8.53
CA GLY A 61 -15.52 -2.21 7.61
C GLY A 61 -16.72 -3.15 7.66
N CYS A 62 -17.52 -3.19 6.59
CA CYS A 62 -18.77 -3.96 6.55
C CYS A 62 -18.60 -5.47 6.34
N GLY A 63 -17.41 -5.94 5.94
CA GLY A 63 -17.13 -7.37 5.73
C GLY A 63 -17.77 -8.04 4.50
N HIS A 64 -18.61 -7.33 3.74
CA HIS A 64 -19.33 -7.91 2.58
C HIS A 64 -19.14 -7.15 1.26
N CYS A 65 -18.34 -6.07 1.24
CA CYS A 65 -17.99 -5.37 0.00
C CYS A 65 -16.63 -5.83 -0.53
N ALA A 66 -16.41 -5.68 -1.84
CA ALA A 66 -15.17 -6.12 -2.49
C ALA A 66 -13.91 -5.49 -1.87
N ALA A 67 -13.97 -4.22 -1.48
CA ALA A 67 -12.85 -3.52 -0.84
C ALA A 67 -12.50 -4.11 0.54
N CYS A 68 -13.52 -4.42 1.37
CA CYS A 68 -13.33 -5.08 2.65
C CYS A 68 -12.72 -6.47 2.47
N ASN A 69 -13.23 -7.26 1.52
CA ASN A 69 -12.74 -8.61 1.26
C ASN A 69 -11.26 -8.61 0.84
N LEU A 70 -10.86 -7.72 -0.08
CA LEU A 70 -9.47 -7.60 -0.50
C LEU A 70 -8.55 -7.18 0.65
N ARG A 71 -9.00 -6.23 1.47
CA ARG A 71 -8.25 -5.73 2.63
C ARG A 71 -8.08 -6.80 3.70
N ALA A 72 -9.15 -7.54 4.02
CA ALA A 72 -9.14 -8.63 4.99
C ALA A 72 -8.26 -9.79 4.52
N ASN A 73 -8.37 -10.20 3.25
CA ASN A 73 -7.53 -11.26 2.67
C ASN A 73 -6.04 -10.90 2.75
N GLY A 74 -5.69 -9.65 2.42
CA GLY A 74 -4.32 -9.16 2.56
C GLY A 74 -3.83 -9.18 4.01
N LEU A 75 -4.69 -8.81 4.96
CA LEU A 75 -4.36 -8.85 6.39
C LEU A 75 -4.15 -10.28 6.87
N HIS A 76 -5.04 -11.20 6.50
CA HIS A 76 -4.95 -12.61 6.87
C HIS A 76 -3.67 -13.25 6.31
N HIS A 77 -3.34 -13.00 5.05
CA HIS A 77 -2.09 -13.48 4.45
C HIS A 77 -0.87 -12.91 5.18
N TYR A 78 -0.87 -11.61 5.50
CA TYR A 78 0.21 -11.00 6.26
C TYR A 78 0.37 -11.62 7.66
N LEU A 79 -0.73 -11.82 8.39
CA LEU A 79 -0.69 -12.39 9.74
C LEU A 79 -0.28 -13.88 9.74
N ALA A 80 -0.63 -14.63 8.69
CA ALA A 80 -0.27 -16.04 8.55
C ALA A 80 1.22 -16.25 8.29
N ASP A 81 1.87 -15.34 7.54
CA ASP A 81 3.31 -15.38 7.26
C ASP A 81 3.94 -13.97 7.36
N LYS A 82 3.98 -13.43 8.58
CA LYS A 82 4.60 -12.11 8.81
C LYS A 82 6.06 -12.06 8.33
N PRO A 83 6.93 -13.03 8.67
CA PRO A 83 8.34 -12.96 8.29
C PRO A 83 8.55 -13.01 6.77
N GLY A 84 7.86 -13.91 6.07
CA GLY A 84 8.01 -14.07 4.62
C GLY A 84 7.45 -12.88 3.85
N VAL A 85 6.26 -12.38 4.23
CA VAL A 85 5.68 -11.19 3.59
C VAL A 85 6.53 -9.95 3.87
N MET A 86 7.07 -9.79 5.09
CA MET A 86 7.98 -8.68 5.42
C MET A 86 9.27 -8.74 4.61
N ALA A 87 9.87 -9.93 4.43
CA ALA A 87 11.07 -10.11 3.65
C ALA A 87 10.85 -9.75 2.16
N THR A 88 9.77 -10.25 1.57
CA THR A 88 9.43 -9.94 0.16
C THR A 88 9.09 -8.47 -0.04
N MET A 89 8.40 -7.84 0.91
CA MET A 89 8.12 -6.40 0.91
C MET A 89 9.42 -5.58 0.92
N LYS A 90 10.36 -5.90 1.82
CA LYS A 90 11.68 -5.24 1.90
C LYS A 90 12.48 -5.38 0.60
N GLN A 91 12.48 -6.58 0.01
CA GLN A 91 13.13 -6.82 -1.28
C GLN A 91 12.58 -5.90 -2.39
N LYS A 92 11.26 -5.74 -2.47
CA LYS A 92 10.62 -4.90 -3.50
C LYS A 92 10.77 -3.40 -3.26
N THR A 93 10.85 -2.98 -2.01
CA THR A 93 10.94 -1.55 -1.62
C THR A 93 12.37 -1.05 -1.45
N GLY A 94 13.35 -1.94 -1.33
CA GLY A 94 14.74 -1.60 -1.05
C GLY A 94 15.01 -1.18 0.40
N LEU A 95 14.06 -1.43 1.31
CA LEU A 95 14.20 -1.10 2.74
C LEU A 95 15.11 -2.12 3.46
N LYS A 96 16.01 -1.63 4.31
CA LYS A 96 16.90 -2.47 5.13
C LYS A 96 16.18 -2.95 6.40
N SER A 97 16.71 -4.00 7.03
CA SER A 97 16.37 -4.32 8.42
C SER A 97 16.82 -3.18 9.32
N VAL A 98 15.87 -2.54 10.01
CA VAL A 98 16.13 -1.73 11.21
C VAL A 98 16.56 -2.66 12.33
#